data_AF-A0A1V4FK98-F1
#
_entry.id   AF-A0A1V4FK98-F1
#
_cell.length_a   1.000
_cell.length_b   1.000
_cell.length_c   1.000
_cell.angle_alpha   90.00
_cell.angle_beta   90.00
_cell.angle_gamma   90.00
#
_symmetry.space_group_name_H-M   'P 1'
#
loop_
_entity.id
_entity.type
_entity.pdbx_description
1 polymer ?
#
loop_
_entity_poly.entity_id
_entity_poly.type
_entity_poly.pdbx_seq_one_letter_code
_entity_poly.pdbx_strand_id
1 'polypeptide(L)'
;MGGMTVRKRARIIYNPTSGRETLRSDLVDILAIYEKAGYETSAFATTPAPNSAKTTIADLVVATNAGQIKTGSMSRTDRLAKYNQLMRIED
;
A
#
# COMPACT_ATOMS: atom_id res chain seq x y z
N MET A 1 -37.61 19.44 -6.10
CA MET A 1 -36.32 19.19 -6.78
C MET A 1 -35.27 18.92 -5.71
N GLY A 2 -35.27 17.71 -5.14
CA GLY A 2 -34.35 17.33 -4.06
C GLY A 2 -32.99 16.98 -4.66
N GLY A 3 -32.04 17.91 -4.58
CA GLY A 3 -30.67 17.64 -5.04
C GLY A 3 -30.08 16.49 -4.22
N MET A 4 -29.77 15.37 -4.87
CA MET A 4 -29.00 14.28 -4.27
C MET A 4 -27.66 14.85 -3.81
N THR A 5 -27.52 15.12 -2.52
CA THR A 5 -26.22 15.53 -1.95
C THR A 5 -25.29 14.33 -2.08
N VAL A 6 -24.37 14.38 -3.03
CA VAL A 6 -23.37 13.31 -3.21
C VAL A 6 -22.47 13.30 -1.97
N ARG A 7 -22.67 12.31 -1.10
CA ARG A 7 -21.80 12.04 0.06
C ARG A 7 -20.41 11.70 -0.47
N LYS A 8 -19.44 12.54 -0.15
CA LYS A 8 -18.04 12.30 -0.53
C LYS A 8 -17.50 11.16 0.33
N ARG A 9 -16.64 10.30 -0.21
CA ARG A 9 -16.08 9.16 0.52
C ARG A 9 -14.60 9.37 0.79
N ALA A 10 -14.15 9.04 1.99
CA ALA A 10 -12.75 9.04 2.37
C ALA A 10 -12.39 7.69 3.00
N ARG A 11 -11.23 7.14 2.63
CA ARG A 11 -10.70 5.90 3.20
C ARG A 11 -9.25 6.12 3.61
N ILE A 12 -8.94 5.79 4.85
CA ILE A 12 -7.58 5.84 5.39
C ILE A 12 -7.05 4.41 5.47
N ILE A 13 -5.94 4.15 4.78
CA ILE A 13 -5.21 2.88 4.84
C ILE A 13 -3.87 3.18 5.48
N TYR A 14 -3.55 2.51 6.60
CA TYR A 14 -2.31 2.74 7.31
C TYR A 14 -1.67 1.43 7.77
N ASN A 15 -0.32 1.44 7.82
CA ASN A 15 0.46 0.29 8.26
C ASN A 15 1.04 0.56 9.67
N PRO A 16 0.55 -0.15 10.71
CA PRO A 16 0.93 0.11 12.10
C PRO A 16 2.40 -0.24 12.38
N THR A 17 3.01 -1.09 11.56
CA THR A 17 4.42 -1.55 11.72
C THR A 17 5.47 -0.47 11.40
N SER A 18 5.05 0.68 10.86
CA SER A 18 5.97 1.72 10.36
C SER A 18 6.54 2.63 11.45
N GLY A 19 6.34 2.32 12.74
CA GLY A 19 6.78 3.15 13.86
C GLY A 19 5.99 4.45 14.03
N ARG A 20 4.82 4.58 13.38
CA ARG A 20 3.88 5.72 13.55
C ARG A 20 2.71 5.35 14.46
N GLU A 21 3.02 4.93 15.68
CA GLU A 21 1.99 4.58 16.66
C GLU A 21 1.09 5.77 17.00
N THR A 22 1.60 7.00 16.89
CA THR A 22 0.86 8.26 17.05
C THR A 22 -0.35 8.37 16.12
N LEU A 23 -0.23 7.87 14.88
CA LEU A 23 -1.34 7.93 13.92
C LEU A 23 -2.57 7.16 14.43
N ARG A 24 -2.38 6.12 15.24
CA ARG A 24 -3.49 5.34 15.80
C ARG A 24 -4.30 6.16 16.80
N SER A 25 -3.65 6.98 17.61
CA SER A 25 -4.31 7.89 18.56
C SER A 25 -5.02 9.03 17.83
N ASP A 26 -4.36 9.61 16.84
CA ASP A 26 -4.92 10.75 16.07
C ASP A 26 -5.99 10.32 15.05
N LEU A 27 -6.08 9.02 14.73
CA LEU A 27 -6.98 8.51 13.69
C LEU A 27 -8.44 8.86 13.97
N VAL A 28 -8.86 8.80 15.24
CA VAL A 28 -10.23 9.10 15.66
C VAL A 28 -10.57 10.55 15.36
N ASP A 29 -9.68 11.48 15.71
CA ASP A 29 -9.87 12.90 15.46
C ASP A 29 -9.86 13.23 13.96
N ILE A 30 -8.98 12.57 13.20
CA ILE A 30 -8.92 12.71 11.74
C ILE A 30 -10.26 12.27 11.11
N LEU A 31 -10.78 11.09 11.46
CA LEU A 31 -12.05 10.61 10.92
C LEU A 31 -13.21 11.55 11.30
N ALA A 32 -13.24 12.04 12.54
CA ALA A 32 -14.26 12.97 13.01
C ALA A 32 -14.26 14.30 12.22
N ILE A 33 -13.07 14.82 11.85
CA ILE A 33 -12.96 16.01 11.00
C ILE A 33 -13.55 15.75 9.62
N TYR A 34 -13.28 14.59 9.02
CA TYR A 34 -13.82 14.22 7.71
C TYR A 34 -15.33 14.03 7.75
N GLU A 35 -15.88 13.42 8.80
CA GLU A 35 -17.33 13.26 8.98
C GLU A 35 -18.03 14.61 9.14
N LYS A 36 -17.46 15.53 9.92
CA LYS A 36 -17.94 16.92 10.02
C LYS A 36 -17.93 17.65 8.68
N ALA A 37 -16.97 17.34 7.80
CA ALA A 37 -16.91 17.87 6.45
C ALA A 37 -17.86 17.18 5.45
N GLY A 38 -18.72 16.27 5.92
CA GLY A 38 -19.72 15.58 5.10
C GLY A 38 -19.21 14.36 4.36
N TYR A 39 -18.04 13.83 4.75
CA TYR A 39 -17.50 12.59 4.19
C TYR A 39 -18.03 11.37 4.94
N GLU A 40 -18.27 10.29 4.21
CA GLU A 40 -18.36 8.95 4.78
C GLU A 40 -16.93 8.39 4.95
N THR A 41 -16.58 7.97 6.17
CA THR A 41 -15.22 7.57 6.51
C THR A 41 -15.10 6.09 6.85
N SER A 42 -13.94 5.50 6.56
CA SER A 42 -13.56 4.15 6.98
C SER A 42 -12.05 4.06 7.17
N ALA A 43 -11.60 3.26 8.13
CA ALA A 43 -10.19 2.99 8.37
C ALA A 43 -9.90 1.48 8.26
N PHE A 44 -8.75 1.15 7.69
CA PHE A 44 -8.26 -0.23 7.58
C PHE A 44 -6.78 -0.29 7.96
N ALA A 45 -6.46 -1.13 8.94
CA ALA A 45 -5.10 -1.39 9.37
C ALA A 45 -4.50 -2.52 8.52
N THR A 46 -3.40 -2.25 7.82
CA THR A 46 -2.68 -3.26 7.01
C THR A 46 -1.37 -3.63 7.67
N THR A 47 -1.11 -4.92 7.85
CA THR A 47 0.22 -5.38 8.25
C THR A 47 0.90 -5.99 7.02
N PRO A 48 2.15 -5.61 6.69
CA PRO A 48 2.89 -6.29 5.65
C PRO A 48 3.14 -7.73 6.12
N ALA A 49 2.63 -8.70 5.35
CA ALA A 49 2.93 -10.09 5.62
C ALA A 49 4.43 -10.34 5.43
N PRO A 50 5.06 -11.27 6.18
CA PRO A 50 6.41 -11.70 5.90
C PRO A 50 6.51 -12.08 4.42
N ASN A 51 7.46 -11.47 3.70
CA ASN A 51 7.68 -11.72 2.28
C ASN A 51 6.60 -11.21 1.30
N SER A 52 5.72 -10.28 1.69
CA SER A 52 4.67 -9.76 0.78
C SER A 52 5.20 -9.05 -0.48
N ALA A 53 6.50 -8.73 -0.53
CA ALA A 53 7.17 -8.23 -1.73
C ALA A 53 7.96 -9.27 -2.52
N LYS A 54 8.08 -10.50 -1.99
CA LYS A 54 8.60 -11.62 -2.77
C LYS A 54 7.59 -11.91 -3.89
N THR A 55 8.15 -12.13 -5.07
CA THR A 55 7.54 -12.79 -6.25
C THR A 55 6.48 -12.10 -7.12
N THR A 56 5.93 -10.92 -6.82
CA THR A 56 4.84 -10.45 -7.73
C THR A 56 5.31 -9.79 -9.01
N ILE A 57 6.34 -8.94 -8.97
CA ILE A 57 6.69 -8.06 -10.12
C ILE A 57 7.82 -8.65 -10.97
N ALA A 58 8.75 -9.42 -10.37
CA ALA A 58 9.84 -10.08 -11.11
C ALA A 58 9.30 -11.16 -12.05
N ASP A 59 8.50 -12.07 -11.51
CA ASP A 59 7.83 -13.13 -12.27
C ASP A 59 6.89 -12.56 -13.35
N LEU A 60 6.18 -11.45 -13.04
CA LEU A 60 5.32 -10.77 -14.00
C LEU A 60 6.12 -10.19 -15.19
N VAL A 61 7.25 -9.52 -14.94
CA VAL A 61 8.07 -8.93 -16.00
C VAL A 61 8.61 -9.99 -16.96
N VAL A 62 9.04 -11.14 -16.43
CA VAL A 62 9.49 -12.28 -17.25
C VAL A 62 8.31 -12.87 -18.02
N ALA A 63 7.20 -13.16 -17.35
CA ALA A 63 6.01 -13.75 -17.98
C ALA A 63 5.42 -12.88 -19.09
N THR A 64 5.49 -11.55 -18.96
CA THR A 64 4.98 -10.60 -19.98
C THR A 64 6.05 -10.17 -20.99
N ASN A 65 7.27 -10.69 -20.87
CA ASN A 65 8.42 -10.30 -21.69
C ASN A 65 8.63 -8.77 -21.76
N ALA A 66 8.48 -8.09 -20.62
CA ALA A 66 8.48 -6.62 -20.56
C ALA A 66 9.86 -5.98 -20.80
N GLY A 67 10.94 -6.78 -20.79
CA GLY A 67 12.31 -6.39 -21.14
C GLY A 67 13.02 -5.47 -20.13
N GLN A 68 12.28 -4.78 -19.26
CA GLN A 68 12.84 -3.87 -18.24
C GLN A 68 12.00 -3.89 -16.96
N ILE A 69 12.68 -3.82 -15.80
CA ILE A 69 12.05 -3.74 -14.49
C ILE A 69 12.66 -2.59 -13.68
N LYS A 70 11.81 -1.72 -13.13
CA LYS A 70 12.22 -0.65 -12.20
C LYS A 70 11.82 -1.00 -10.78
N THR A 71 12.78 -1.51 -10.01
CA THR A 71 12.54 -2.02 -8.64
C THR A 71 13.25 -1.22 -7.53
N GLY A 72 13.80 -0.05 -7.85
CA GLY A 72 14.46 0.85 -6.89
C GLY A 72 15.89 0.44 -6.49
N SER A 73 16.55 1.23 -5.63
CA SER A 73 17.96 1.01 -5.22
C SER A 73 18.17 -0.24 -4.36
N MET A 74 19.33 -0.90 -4.52
CA MET A 74 19.70 -2.20 -3.90
C MET A 74 19.94 -2.19 -2.39
N SER A 75 19.54 -1.15 -1.67
CA SER A 75 19.89 -0.95 -0.26
C SER A 75 18.87 -1.51 0.74
N ARG A 76 17.74 -2.07 0.28
CA ARG A 76 16.65 -2.56 1.15
C ARG A 76 16.31 -4.02 0.81
N THR A 77 16.14 -4.85 1.84
CA THR A 77 15.89 -6.31 1.76
C THR A 77 14.73 -6.68 0.85
N ASP A 78 13.68 -5.86 0.85
CA ASP A 78 12.48 -5.99 0.00
C ASP A 78 12.79 -5.95 -1.51
N ARG A 79 13.80 -5.17 -1.89
CA ARG A 79 14.21 -4.96 -3.28
C ARG A 79 15.23 -5.99 -3.73
N LEU A 80 16.15 -6.35 -2.84
CA LEU A 80 17.07 -7.48 -3.02
C LEU A 80 16.32 -8.78 -3.34
N ALA A 81 15.17 -9.00 -2.70
CA ALA A 81 14.33 -10.16 -2.98
C ALA A 81 13.84 -10.24 -4.44
N LYS A 82 13.62 -9.10 -5.10
CA LYS A 82 13.16 -9.04 -6.50
C LYS A 82 14.31 -9.33 -7.47
N TYR A 83 15.52 -8.84 -7.18
CA TYR A 83 16.73 -9.19 -7.92
C TYR A 83 17.09 -10.67 -7.76
N ASN A 84 17.04 -11.21 -6.55
CA ASN A 84 17.31 -12.62 -6.28
C ASN A 84 16.29 -13.55 -6.97
N GLN A 85 15.03 -13.11 -7.09
CA GLN A 85 14.02 -13.87 -7.83
C GLN A 85 14.30 -13.88 -9.33
N LEU A 86 14.76 -12.77 -9.92
CA LEU A 86 15.20 -12.75 -11.32
C LEU A 86 16.36 -13.72 -11.55
N MET A 87 17.37 -13.72 -10.65
CA MET A 87 18.48 -14.68 -10.76
C MET A 87 18.03 -16.14 -10.66
N ARG A 88 17.00 -16.44 -9.86
CA ARG A 88 16.44 -17.79 -9.75
C ARG A 88 15.63 -18.23 -10.97
N ILE A 89 15.07 -17.28 -11.73
CA ILE A 89 14.33 -17.58 -12.96
C ILE A 89 15.29 -17.78 -14.14
N GLU A 90 16.49 -17.19 -14.07
CA GLU A 90 17.55 -17.33 -15.09
C GLU A 90 18.35 -18.64 -14.97
N ASP A 91 18.46 -19.24 -13.78
CA ASP A 91 19.10 -20.55 -13.53
C ASP A 91 18.20 -21.72 -13.97
#